data_AF-A0A6P0NMZ1-F1
#
_entry.id   AF-A0A6P0NMZ1-F1
#
_cell.length_a   1.000
_cell.length_b   1.000
_cell.length_c   1.000
_cell.angle_alpha   90.00
_cell.angle_beta   90.00
_cell.angle_gamma   90.00
#
_symmetry.space_group_name_H-M   'P 1'
#
loop_
_entity.id
_entity.type
_entity.pdbx_description
1 polymer ?
#
loop_
_entity_poly.entity_id
_entity_poly.type
_entity_poly.pdbx_seq_one_letter_code
_entity_poly.pdbx_strand_id
1 'polypeptide(L)'
;MWNGHLARSRSPVPYTSSEVGYVGGNAATLLVRTDKFGLEGCNLSRSIILGADFTGASFQDVNFAEANLADCVFMESMNIVRSFAFSPDGKILASSAGDKKVNFWNIQNIDNVKLQNTLGGWGNWN
;
A
#
# COMPACT_ATOMS: atom_id res chain seq x y z
N MET A 1 0.40 -3.57 -57.38
CA MET A 1 1.81 -3.47 -56.95
C MET A 1 1.80 -3.07 -55.48
N TRP A 2 2.15 -4.00 -54.59
CA TRP A 2 2.19 -3.78 -53.14
C TRP A 2 3.61 -3.35 -52.78
N ASN A 3 3.80 -2.11 -52.32
CA ASN A 3 5.12 -1.64 -51.86
C ASN A 3 5.29 -2.02 -50.39
N GLY A 4 6.14 -3.00 -50.14
CA GLY A 4 6.51 -3.46 -48.80
C GLY A 4 7.18 -2.35 -48.00
N HIS A 5 6.47 -1.85 -46.98
CA HIS A 5 7.07 -1.04 -45.94
C HIS A 5 7.84 -1.97 -45.01
N LEU A 6 9.15 -1.78 -44.95
CA LEU A 6 10.09 -2.53 -44.13
C LEU A 6 9.63 -2.51 -42.67
N ALA A 7 9.18 -3.67 -42.17
CA ALA A 7 9.02 -3.89 -40.74
C ALA A 7 10.40 -3.81 -40.10
N ARG A 8 10.72 -2.63 -39.56
CA ARG A 8 11.95 -2.42 -38.79
C ARG A 8 11.79 -3.23 -37.50
N SER A 9 12.33 -4.45 -37.52
CA SER A 9 12.53 -5.26 -36.32
C SER A 9 13.39 -4.46 -35.35
N ARG A 10 12.74 -3.76 -34.41
CA ARG A 10 13.39 -3.25 -33.22
C ARG A 10 13.55 -4.45 -32.30
N SER A 11 14.78 -4.93 -32.15
CA SER A 11 15.15 -5.77 -31.02
C SER A 11 14.64 -5.11 -29.74
N PRO A 12 13.94 -5.84 -28.84
CA PRO A 12 13.39 -5.24 -27.63
C PRO A 12 14.53 -4.66 -26.81
N VAL A 13 14.53 -3.34 -26.64
CA VAL A 13 15.35 -2.69 -25.61
C VAL A 13 14.89 -3.26 -24.27
N PRO A 14 15.79 -3.79 -23.42
CA PRO A 14 15.40 -4.24 -22.10
C PRO A 14 14.87 -3.03 -21.33
N TYR A 15 13.57 -3.04 -21.04
CA TYR A 15 12.93 -1.99 -20.27
C TYR A 15 13.58 -1.92 -18.88
N THR A 16 13.87 -0.71 -18.43
CA THR A 16 14.43 -0.49 -17.10
C THR A 16 13.40 -0.85 -16.03
N SER A 17 13.87 -1.23 -14.83
CA SER A 17 13.00 -1.45 -13.66
C SER A 17 12.10 -0.25 -13.35
N SER A 18 12.55 0.96 -13.70
CA SER A 18 11.77 2.20 -13.60
C SER A 18 10.61 2.25 -14.60
N GLU A 19 10.84 1.88 -15.86
CA GLU A 19 9.81 1.91 -16.91
C GLU A 19 8.71 0.87 -16.65
N VAL A 20 9.11 -0.37 -16.32
CA VAL A 20 8.13 -1.43 -16.01
C VAL A 20 7.39 -1.14 -14.69
N GLY A 21 8.08 -0.57 -13.71
CA GLY A 21 7.48 -0.16 -12.43
C GLY A 21 6.45 0.95 -12.59
N TYR A 22 6.70 1.93 -13.47
CA TYR A 22 5.76 3.01 -13.77
C TYR A 22 4.48 2.51 -14.47
N VAL A 23 4.63 1.61 -15.44
CA VAL A 23 3.47 0.98 -16.10
C VAL A 23 2.68 0.14 -15.10
N GLY A 24 3.36 -0.66 -14.27
CA GLY A 24 2.74 -1.42 -13.19
C GLY A 24 1.98 -0.53 -12.21
N GLY A 25 2.56 0.60 -11.83
CA GLY A 25 1.94 1.59 -10.95
C GLY A 25 0.64 2.18 -11.52
N ASN A 26 0.68 2.65 -12.77
CA ASN A 26 -0.51 3.20 -13.44
C ASN A 26 -1.63 2.15 -13.59
N ALA A 27 -1.27 0.92 -13.96
CA ALA A 27 -2.23 -0.17 -14.07
C ALA A 27 -2.88 -0.49 -12.71
N ALA A 28 -2.07 -0.53 -11.64
CA ALA A 28 -2.56 -0.76 -10.29
C ALA A 28 -3.50 0.35 -9.83
N THR A 29 -3.18 1.62 -10.11
CA THR A 29 -4.06 2.77 -9.81
C THR A 29 -5.39 2.66 -10.55
N LEU A 30 -5.39 2.34 -11.83
CA LEU A 30 -6.64 2.20 -12.59
C LEU A 30 -7.51 1.06 -12.05
N LEU A 31 -6.89 -0.06 -11.68
CA LEU A 31 -7.57 -1.20 -11.08
C LEU A 31 -8.30 -0.78 -9.80
N VAL A 32 -7.59 -0.18 -8.84
CA VAL A 32 -8.18 0.16 -7.53
C VAL A 32 -9.18 1.31 -7.59
N ARG A 33 -9.07 2.20 -8.58
CA ARG A 33 -10.08 3.25 -8.81
C ARG A 33 -11.38 2.70 -9.39
N THR A 34 -11.30 1.61 -10.14
CA THR A 34 -12.47 0.95 -10.72
C THR A 34 -13.11 0.00 -9.70
N ASP A 35 -12.28 -0.74 -8.98
CA ASP A 35 -12.68 -1.63 -7.90
C ASP A 35 -11.68 -1.53 -6.75
N LYS A 36 -12.10 -0.89 -5.67
CA LYS A 36 -11.26 -0.70 -4.47
C LYS A 36 -10.86 -2.01 -3.79
N PHE A 37 -11.55 -3.13 -4.08
CA PHE A 37 -11.22 -4.45 -3.54
C PHE A 37 -10.40 -5.29 -4.52
N GLY A 38 -10.08 -4.76 -5.71
CA GLY A 38 -9.50 -5.53 -6.82
C GLY A 38 -8.10 -6.11 -6.55
N LEU A 39 -7.48 -5.77 -5.42
CA LEU A 39 -6.21 -6.31 -4.98
C LEU A 39 -6.32 -7.30 -3.81
N GLU A 40 -7.48 -7.43 -3.15
CA GLU A 40 -7.61 -8.28 -1.95
C GLU A 40 -7.17 -9.73 -2.23
N GLY A 41 -6.43 -10.31 -1.27
CA GLY A 41 -5.88 -11.67 -1.37
C GLY A 41 -4.75 -11.85 -2.38
N CYS A 42 -4.34 -10.80 -3.12
CA CYS A 42 -3.29 -10.93 -4.12
C CYS A 42 -1.90 -11.09 -3.48
N ASN A 43 -1.08 -11.96 -4.08
CA ASN A 43 0.34 -12.03 -3.76
C ASN A 43 1.15 -11.16 -4.72
N LEU A 44 1.58 -10.00 -4.23
CA LEU A 44 2.42 -9.02 -4.94
C LEU A 44 3.86 -9.00 -4.38
N SER A 45 4.30 -10.09 -3.75
CA SER A 45 5.66 -10.18 -3.24
C SER A 45 6.70 -10.00 -4.35
N ARG A 46 7.79 -9.28 -4.04
CA ARG A 46 8.91 -8.98 -4.94
C ARG A 46 8.52 -8.21 -6.21
N SER A 47 7.32 -7.64 -6.26
CA SER A 47 6.85 -6.81 -7.36
C SER A 47 7.50 -5.43 -7.35
N ILE A 48 7.52 -4.75 -8.51
CA ILE A 48 7.94 -3.36 -8.63
C ILE A 48 6.72 -2.57 -9.10
N ILE A 49 6.20 -1.72 -8.21
CA ILE A 49 5.03 -0.88 -8.46
C ILE A 49 5.42 0.52 -8.01
N LEU A 50 5.61 1.44 -8.95
CA LEU A 50 6.15 2.76 -8.65
C LEU A 50 5.09 3.84 -8.89
N GLY A 51 4.96 4.77 -7.96
CA GLY A 51 4.09 5.94 -8.13
C GLY A 51 2.60 5.61 -8.19
N ALA A 52 2.16 4.44 -7.72
CA ALA A 52 0.76 4.09 -7.71
C ALA A 52 -0.01 4.89 -6.66
N ASP A 53 -1.12 5.48 -7.07
CA ASP A 53 -2.14 5.98 -6.15
C ASP A 53 -3.09 4.82 -5.77
N PHE A 54 -2.96 4.42 -4.51
CA PHE A 54 -3.72 3.38 -3.81
C PHE A 54 -4.71 3.97 -2.80
N THR A 55 -4.96 5.27 -2.87
CA THR A 55 -5.88 5.95 -1.97
C THR A 55 -7.26 5.29 -1.97
N GLY A 56 -7.70 4.85 -0.79
CA GLY A 56 -9.01 4.21 -0.59
C GLY A 56 -9.10 2.76 -1.07
N ALA A 57 -8.00 2.18 -1.57
CA ALA A 57 -7.92 0.76 -1.90
C ALA A 57 -7.89 -0.11 -0.64
N SER A 58 -8.55 -1.27 -0.71
CA SER A 58 -8.45 -2.30 0.31
C SER A 58 -7.25 -3.20 0.02
N PHE A 59 -6.52 -3.52 1.09
CA PHE A 59 -5.36 -4.41 1.05
C PHE A 59 -5.53 -5.61 1.97
N GLN A 60 -6.77 -6.03 2.20
CA GLN A 60 -7.03 -7.21 2.99
C GLN A 60 -6.35 -8.44 2.36
N ASP A 61 -5.53 -9.12 3.16
CA ASP A 61 -4.79 -10.33 2.78
C ASP A 61 -3.85 -10.17 1.56
N VAL A 62 -3.40 -8.93 1.28
CA VAL A 62 -2.45 -8.66 0.19
C VAL A 62 -1.02 -8.80 0.69
N ASN A 63 -0.22 -9.59 -0.01
CA ASN A 63 1.18 -9.79 0.32
C ASN A 63 2.08 -8.87 -0.50
N PHE A 64 2.76 -7.93 0.17
CA PHE A 64 3.76 -7.02 -0.43
C PHE A 64 5.21 -7.34 -0.02
N ALA A 65 5.49 -8.55 0.48
CA ALA A 65 6.84 -8.90 0.94
C ALA A 65 7.89 -8.63 -0.13
N GLU A 66 8.93 -7.88 0.21
CA GLU A 66 10.02 -7.47 -0.71
C GLU A 66 9.57 -6.67 -1.96
N ALA A 67 8.34 -6.16 -2.00
CA ALA A 67 7.89 -5.32 -3.10
C ALA A 67 8.55 -3.93 -3.04
N ASN A 68 8.92 -3.39 -4.19
CA ASN A 68 9.33 -2.00 -4.33
C ASN A 68 8.10 -1.14 -4.62
N LEU A 69 7.72 -0.32 -3.65
CA LEU A 69 6.53 0.54 -3.65
C LEU A 69 6.88 2.03 -3.62
N ALA A 70 8.06 2.40 -4.15
CA ALA A 70 8.52 3.79 -4.08
C ALA A 70 7.52 4.76 -4.73
N ASP A 71 7.35 5.92 -4.10
CA ASP A 71 6.44 6.99 -4.50
C ASP A 71 4.93 6.63 -4.56
N CYS A 72 4.53 5.47 -4.03
CA CYS A 72 3.12 5.09 -3.92
C CYS A 72 2.39 5.84 -2.80
N VAL A 73 1.10 6.11 -3.00
CA VAL A 73 0.22 6.81 -2.04
C VAL A 73 -0.86 5.85 -1.55
N PHE A 74 -0.89 5.51 -0.26
CA PHE A 74 -1.82 4.50 0.29
C PHE A 74 -3.05 5.07 0.99
N MET A 75 -3.01 6.34 1.38
CA MET A 75 -4.06 6.98 2.16
C MET A 75 -4.19 8.43 1.72
N GLU A 76 -5.41 8.95 1.67
CA GLU A 76 -5.56 10.41 1.74
C GLU A 76 -4.87 10.87 3.03
N SER A 77 -4.16 11.99 2.97
CA SER A 77 -3.38 12.58 4.08
C SER A 77 -4.27 13.04 5.25
N MET A 78 -5.00 12.12 5.86
CA MET A 78 -5.95 12.31 6.95
C MET A 78 -5.75 11.17 7.94
N ASN A 79 -4.56 11.13 8.57
CA ASN A 79 -4.28 10.69 9.95
C ASN A 79 -2.88 10.12 10.09
N ILE A 80 -1.90 11.03 10.07
CA ILE A 80 -0.59 10.76 10.67
C ILE A 80 -0.79 10.20 12.08
N VAL A 81 -0.21 9.02 12.34
CA VAL A 81 -0.02 8.51 13.71
C VAL A 81 0.87 9.54 14.41
N ARG A 82 0.32 10.20 15.44
CA ARG A 82 1.02 11.27 16.16
C ARG A 82 1.94 10.73 17.24
N SER A 83 1.65 9.54 17.77
CA SER A 83 2.42 8.95 18.86
C SER A 83 2.24 7.44 18.92
N PHE A 84 3.27 6.74 19.40
CA PHE A 84 3.28 5.32 19.66
C PHE A 84 3.96 5.01 20.99
N ALA A 85 3.48 3.98 21.70
CA ALA A 85 4.07 3.49 22.95
C ALA A 85 3.91 1.97 23.06
N PHE A 86 5.00 1.29 23.42
CA PHE A 86 4.96 -0.13 23.74
C PHE A 86 4.55 -0.33 25.21
N SER A 87 3.80 -1.39 25.49
CA SER A 87 3.61 -1.86 26.86
C SER A 87 4.94 -2.36 27.43
N PRO A 88 5.18 -2.25 28.75
CA PRO A 88 6.43 -2.71 29.37
C PRO A 88 6.73 -4.20 29.16
N ASP A 89 5.70 -5.00 28.94
CA ASP A 89 5.81 -6.44 28.64
C ASP A 89 6.02 -6.75 27.14
N GLY A 90 6.04 -5.72 26.28
CA GLY A 90 6.26 -5.85 24.83
C GLY A 90 5.12 -6.50 24.05
N LYS A 91 3.97 -6.75 24.69
CA LYS A 91 2.86 -7.50 24.08
C LYS A 91 1.88 -6.63 23.31
N ILE A 92 1.83 -5.33 23.65
CA ILE A 92 0.85 -4.38 23.13
C ILE A 92 1.58 -3.15 22.60
N LEU A 93 1.20 -2.71 21.40
CA LEU A 93 1.57 -1.42 20.85
C LEU A 93 0.34 -0.51 20.87
N ALA A 94 0.42 0.62 21.56
CA ALA A 94 -0.58 1.67 21.47
C ALA A 94 -0.15 2.68 20.40
N SER A 95 -1.06 3.06 19.52
CA SER A 95 -0.84 4.12 18.52
C SER A 95 -2.00 5.11 18.54
N SER A 96 -1.73 6.40 18.49
CA SER A 96 -2.75 7.45 18.37
C SER A 96 -2.62 8.18 17.05
N ALA A 97 -3.75 8.50 16.41
CA ALA A 97 -3.75 9.16 15.11
C ALA A 97 -4.54 10.49 15.13
N GLY A 98 -4.62 11.14 13.97
CA GLY A 98 -5.30 12.43 13.80
C GLY A 98 -6.81 12.38 14.13
N ASP A 99 -7.45 11.21 14.00
CA ASP A 99 -8.87 10.93 14.23
C ASP A 99 -9.31 10.94 15.69
N LYS A 100 -8.43 11.36 16.61
CA LYS A 100 -8.67 11.38 18.06
C LYS A 100 -9.00 9.98 18.62
N LYS A 101 -8.53 8.93 17.92
CA LYS A 101 -8.62 7.55 18.37
C LYS A 101 -7.27 7.04 18.84
N VAL A 102 -7.32 6.13 19.80
CA VAL A 102 -6.17 5.33 20.25
C VAL A 102 -6.45 3.88 19.90
N ASN A 103 -5.58 3.31 19.07
CA ASN A 103 -5.62 1.92 18.65
C ASN A 103 -4.61 1.12 19.48
N PHE A 104 -5.03 -0.07 19.92
CA PHE A 104 -4.17 -1.03 20.60
C PHE A 104 -3.95 -2.24 19.72
N TRP A 105 -2.69 -2.59 19.48
CA TRP A 105 -2.28 -3.69 18.63
C TRP A 105 -1.65 -4.77 19.49
N ASN A 106 -2.09 -6.02 19.34
CA ASN A 106 -1.37 -7.15 19.91
C ASN A 106 -0.25 -7.55 18.96
N ILE A 107 0.97 -7.51 19.46
CA ILE A 107 2.20 -7.76 18.69
C ILE A 107 2.97 -8.99 19.20
N GLN A 108 2.34 -9.85 20.00
CA GLN A 108 2.96 -11.10 20.48
C GLN A 108 3.41 -12.02 19.34
N ASN A 109 2.76 -11.89 18.18
CA ASN A 109 3.16 -12.56 16.97
C ASN A 109 3.26 -11.53 15.84
N ILE A 110 4.48 -11.19 15.45
CA ILE A 110 4.72 -10.18 14.40
C ILE A 110 4.19 -10.63 13.03
N ASP A 111 4.03 -11.94 12.83
CA ASP A 111 3.44 -12.52 11.62
C ASP A 111 1.90 -12.36 11.58
N ASN A 112 1.27 -11.94 12.68
CA ASN A 112 -0.19 -11.80 12.80
C ASN A 112 -0.59 -10.67 13.77
N VAL A 113 -0.13 -9.45 13.50
CA VAL A 113 -0.49 -8.28 14.29
C VAL A 113 -1.97 -7.94 14.08
N LYS A 114 -2.74 -7.87 15.17
CA LYS A 114 -4.18 -7.55 15.12
C LYS A 114 -4.52 -6.34 15.99
N LEU A 115 -5.39 -5.47 15.47
CA LEU A 115 -6.06 -4.43 16.25
C LEU A 115 -6.95 -5.12 17.29
N GLN A 116 -6.67 -4.87 18.57
CA GLN A 116 -7.48 -5.39 19.66
C GLN A 116 -8.65 -4.48 19.97
N ASN A 117 -8.41 -3.16 20.08
CA ASN A 117 -9.43 -2.21 20.49
C ASN A 117 -9.12 -0.81 19.96
N THR A 118 -10.18 -0.03 19.77
CA THR A 118 -10.12 1.40 19.41
C THR A 118 -10.89 2.19 20.45
N LEU A 119 -10.20 3.10 21.15
CA LEU A 119 -10.84 4.06 22.04
C LEU A 119 -11.06 5.38 21.29
N GLY A 120 -12.29 5.84 21.18
CA GLY A 120 -12.65 7.16 20.62
C GLY A 120 -13.21 8.09 21.71
N GLY A 121 -12.93 9.39 21.63
CA GLY A 121 -13.55 10.39 22.52
C GLY A 121 -12.67 11.56 22.98
N TRP A 122 -11.44 11.70 22.51
CA TRP A 122 -10.48 12.71 22.99
C TRP A 122 -10.72 14.11 22.39
N GLY A 123 -11.98 14.54 22.29
CA GLY A 123 -12.38 15.71 21.48
C GLY A 123 -13.17 16.81 22.17
N ASN A 124 -13.69 16.60 23.39
CA ASN A 124 -14.48 17.61 24.11
C ASN A 124 -13.86 17.86 25.49
N TRP A 125 -12.88 18.75 25.53
CA TRP A 125 -12.52 19.48 26.75
C TRP A 125 -12.51 20.96 26.37
N ASN A 126 -13.49 21.68 26.94
CA ASN A 126 -13.81 23.12 26.84
C ASN A 126 -14.46 23.61 25.54
#